data_AF-A0A660P100-F1
#
_entry.id   AF-A0A660P100-F1
#
_cell.length_a   1.000
_cell.length_b   1.000
_cell.length_c   1.000
_cell.angle_alpha   90.00
_cell.angle_beta   90.00
_cell.angle_gamma   90.00
#
_symmetry.space_group_name_H-M   'P 1'
#
loop_
_entity.id
_entity.type
_entity.pdbx_description
1 polymer ?
#
loop_
_entity_poly.entity_id
_entity_poly.type
_entity_poly.pdbx_seq_one_letter_code
_entity_poly.pdbx_strand_id
1 'polypeptide(L)'
;ETEHETDNGKTDEKKDKKETTEEIQTIEAFIKNDFGETPIWVEGYIVGSCTKSIKNAVWEYPFSSDNAILLADEPGETDTEKVIAIQLKTKELKLNVGLVTNPDNYNTCIRFLGIKQKYLGIWGMKDNIQAYEWVK
;
A
#
# COMPACT_ATOMS: atom_id res chain seq x y z
N GLU A 1 1.18 2.21 -68.17
CA GLU A 1 1.53 3.64 -67.97
C GLU A 1 0.54 4.21 -66.96
N THR A 2 0.94 4.68 -65.78
CA THR A 2 2.22 4.49 -65.06
C THR A 2 2.01 4.74 -63.56
N GLU A 3 3.01 4.36 -62.76
CA GLU A 3 3.41 4.85 -61.43
C GLU A 3 3.19 6.38 -61.16
N HIS A 4 3.21 6.92 -59.94
CA HIS A 4 3.54 6.40 -58.58
C HIS A 4 2.81 7.23 -57.47
N GLU A 5 3.18 6.95 -56.21
CA GLU A 5 2.99 7.66 -54.91
C GLU A 5 3.12 9.22 -54.92
N THR A 6 2.87 10.01 -53.84
CA THR A 6 2.89 9.85 -52.36
C THR A 6 1.90 10.91 -51.73
N ASP A 7 1.63 11.13 -50.43
CA ASP A 7 2.09 10.66 -49.10
C ASP A 7 1.04 10.93 -47.96
N ASN A 8 1.29 10.35 -46.77
CA ASN A 8 0.96 10.80 -45.40
C ASN A 8 -0.47 11.18 -44.93
N GLY A 9 -0.97 10.42 -43.95
CA GLY A 9 -0.69 10.88 -42.58
C GLY A 9 -1.85 11.19 -41.62
N LYS A 10 -2.59 10.15 -41.16
CA LYS A 10 -2.84 10.03 -39.71
C LYS A 10 -3.27 8.63 -39.27
N THR A 11 -2.44 8.00 -38.44
CA THR A 11 -2.76 6.74 -37.75
C THR A 11 -3.26 7.08 -36.35
N ASP A 12 -4.58 7.11 -36.14
CA ASP A 12 -5.14 7.17 -34.78
C ASP A 12 -5.09 5.77 -34.15
N GLU A 13 -3.88 5.36 -33.75
CA GLU A 13 -3.67 4.16 -32.94
C GLU A 13 -4.45 4.28 -31.63
N LYS A 14 -5.53 3.51 -31.50
CA LYS A 14 -6.12 3.21 -30.20
C LYS A 14 -5.12 2.40 -29.41
N LYS A 15 -4.25 3.11 -28.69
CA LYS A 15 -3.28 2.52 -27.77
C LYS A 15 -4.00 1.99 -26.56
N ASP A 16 -4.57 0.79 -26.70
CA ASP A 16 -5.11 0.02 -25.59
C ASP A 16 -4.05 -0.03 -24.49
N LYS A 17 -4.36 0.63 -23.36
CA LYS A 17 -3.56 0.52 -22.16
C LYS A 17 -3.74 -0.91 -21.68
N LYS A 18 -2.77 -1.76 -22.03
CA LYS A 18 -2.57 -3.06 -21.42
C LYS A 18 -2.39 -2.84 -19.91
N GLU A 19 -3.48 -2.96 -19.17
CA GLU A 19 -3.43 -3.17 -17.72
C GLU A 19 -2.66 -4.46 -17.50
N THR A 20 -1.41 -4.34 -17.10
CA THR A 20 -0.81 -5.35 -16.24
C THR A 20 -1.57 -5.31 -14.94
N THR A 21 -2.45 -6.29 -14.74
CA THR A 21 -3.01 -6.62 -13.43
C THR A 21 -1.86 -7.06 -12.52
N GLU A 22 -1.21 -6.09 -11.89
CA GLU A 22 -0.28 -6.31 -10.81
C GLU A 22 -1.07 -6.96 -9.67
N GLU A 23 -0.71 -8.20 -9.31
CA GLU A 23 -1.54 -9.05 -8.46
C GLU A 23 -1.55 -8.54 -7.02
N ILE A 24 -2.62 -7.84 -6.65
CA ILE A 24 -2.84 -7.28 -5.32
C ILE A 24 -2.87 -8.41 -4.30
N GLN A 25 -1.97 -8.35 -3.32
CA GLN A 25 -1.85 -9.34 -2.25
C GLN A 25 -2.75 -8.97 -1.07
N THR A 26 -3.40 -9.97 -0.48
CA THR A 26 -3.97 -9.87 0.87
C THR A 26 -2.84 -9.75 1.90
N ILE A 27 -3.17 -9.29 3.10
CA ILE A 27 -2.22 -9.19 4.22
C ILE A 27 -1.72 -10.59 4.60
N GLU A 28 -2.60 -11.60 4.62
CA GLU A 28 -2.24 -12.99 4.88
C GLU A 28 -1.26 -13.55 3.82
N ALA A 29 -1.53 -13.34 2.52
CA ALA A 29 -0.64 -13.77 1.44
C ALA A 29 0.70 -13.04 1.51
N PHE A 30 0.67 -11.72 1.77
CA PHE A 30 1.88 -10.93 1.95
C PHE A 30 2.72 -11.37 3.16
N ILE A 31 2.10 -11.82 4.25
CA ILE A 31 2.81 -12.35 5.42
C ILE A 31 3.48 -13.70 5.09
N LYS A 32 2.75 -14.61 4.45
CA LYS A 32 3.18 -16.00 4.15
C LYS A 32 4.23 -16.10 3.03
N ASN A 33 4.03 -15.40 1.92
CA ASN A 33 4.85 -15.57 0.70
C ASN A 33 6.16 -14.79 0.76
N ASP A 34 7.16 -15.21 -0.02
CA ASP A 34 8.36 -14.39 -0.28
C ASP A 34 8.28 -13.78 -1.68
N PHE A 35 8.69 -12.51 -1.78
CA PHE A 35 8.69 -11.70 -3.01
C PHE A 35 10.10 -11.17 -3.33
N GLY A 36 11.10 -11.45 -2.48
CA GLY A 36 12.44 -10.90 -2.58
C GLY A 36 12.44 -9.36 -2.53
N GLU A 37 13.17 -8.75 -3.47
CA GLU A 37 13.24 -7.29 -3.63
C GLU A 37 12.16 -6.72 -4.56
N THR A 38 11.19 -7.53 -4.99
CA THR A 38 10.11 -7.11 -5.89
C THR A 38 9.13 -6.18 -5.16
N PRO A 39 8.82 -4.98 -5.68
CA PRO A 39 7.71 -4.17 -5.21
C PRO A 39 6.39 -4.88 -5.53
N ILE A 40 5.51 -5.01 -4.55
CA ILE A 40 4.17 -5.61 -4.72
C ILE A 40 3.10 -4.66 -4.18
N TRP A 41 1.88 -4.77 -4.71
CA TRP A 41 0.69 -4.16 -4.10
C TRP A 41 0.18 -5.06 -2.97
N VAL A 42 -0.03 -4.47 -1.79
CA VAL A 42 -0.75 -5.11 -0.69
C VAL A 42 -1.94 -4.24 -0.31
N GLU A 43 -3.09 -4.85 -0.04
CA GLU A 43 -4.35 -4.16 0.28
C GLU A 43 -4.89 -4.63 1.65
N GLY A 44 -5.48 -3.71 2.41
CA GLY A 44 -6.09 -4.02 3.71
C GLY A 44 -6.64 -2.80 4.45
N TYR A 45 -7.33 -3.07 5.56
CA TYR A 45 -7.94 -2.06 6.43
C TYR A 45 -6.93 -1.47 7.41
N ILE A 46 -7.02 -0.16 7.66
CA ILE A 46 -6.17 0.51 8.67
C ILE A 46 -6.71 0.22 10.09
N VAL A 47 -6.13 -0.78 10.75
CA VAL A 47 -6.59 -1.28 12.07
C VAL A 47 -5.83 -0.73 13.28
N GLY A 48 -4.91 0.22 13.08
CA GLY A 48 -4.28 0.91 14.21
C GLY A 48 -3.02 1.70 13.85
N SER A 49 -2.40 2.30 14.88
CA SER A 49 -1.10 2.98 14.80
C SER A 49 -0.06 2.26 15.67
N CYS A 50 1.23 2.45 15.41
CA CYS A 50 2.27 1.78 16.19
C CYS A 50 3.57 2.59 16.30
N THR A 51 4.32 2.40 17.40
CA THR A 51 5.66 3.02 17.58
C THR A 51 6.70 2.08 18.17
N LYS A 52 7.96 2.20 17.72
CA LYS A 52 9.17 1.49 18.22
C LYS A 52 9.16 -0.04 18.04
N SER A 53 8.09 -0.72 18.43
CA SER A 53 7.86 -2.16 18.26
C SER A 53 6.34 -2.44 18.30
N ILE A 54 5.90 -3.54 17.67
CA ILE A 54 4.50 -4.02 17.67
C ILE A 54 3.88 -4.13 19.07
N LYS A 55 4.69 -4.31 20.11
CA LYS A 55 4.26 -4.31 21.52
C LYS A 55 3.69 -2.96 22.01
N ASN A 56 3.86 -1.88 21.23
CA ASN A 56 3.23 -0.57 21.47
C ASN A 56 2.24 -0.21 20.34
N ALA A 57 1.52 -1.22 19.81
CA ALA A 57 0.37 -1.00 18.96
C ALA A 57 -0.74 -0.26 19.74
N VAL A 58 -1.43 0.63 19.05
CA VAL A 58 -2.60 1.36 19.54
C VAL A 58 -3.70 1.13 18.52
N TRP A 59 -4.57 0.18 18.84
CA TRP A 59 -5.63 -0.35 17.98
C TRP A 59 -6.85 0.57 17.90
N GLU A 60 -7.13 1.30 18.98
CA GLU A 60 -8.30 2.20 19.09
C GLU A 60 -7.87 3.63 19.44
N TYR A 61 -8.77 4.59 19.22
CA TYR A 61 -8.57 5.99 19.59
C TYR A 61 -8.45 6.16 21.12
N PRO A 62 -7.55 7.03 21.66
CA PRO A 62 -6.73 8.00 20.95
C PRO A 62 -5.39 7.45 20.45
N PHE A 63 -5.17 7.60 19.14
CA PHE A 63 -3.89 7.30 18.51
C PHE A 63 -2.82 8.30 18.94
N SER A 64 -1.56 7.85 19.02
CA SER A 64 -0.45 8.65 19.58
C SER A 64 0.73 8.88 18.64
N SER A 65 0.72 8.32 17.41
CA SER A 65 1.79 8.61 16.46
C SER A 65 1.49 8.31 14.99
N ASP A 66 1.66 9.32 14.14
CA ASP A 66 1.76 9.17 12.69
C ASP A 66 3.19 8.71 12.30
N ASN A 67 3.69 7.62 12.87
CA ASN A 67 4.98 7.01 12.47
C ASN A 67 4.78 5.71 11.70
N ALA A 68 3.77 4.94 12.07
CA ALA A 68 3.38 3.72 11.39
C ALA A 68 1.89 3.45 11.58
N ILE A 69 1.28 2.86 10.57
CA ILE A 69 -0.04 2.23 10.63
C ILE A 69 0.10 0.71 10.61
N LEU A 70 -0.95 0.03 11.07
CA LEU A 70 -1.10 -1.41 10.97
C LEU A 70 -2.22 -1.72 9.96
N LEU A 71 -1.97 -2.63 9.02
CA LEU A 71 -2.96 -3.11 8.05
C LEU A 71 -3.34 -4.57 8.31
N ALA A 72 -4.61 -4.92 8.12
CA ALA A 72 -5.17 -6.27 8.24
C ALA A 72 -6.21 -6.56 7.14
N ASP A 73 -6.48 -7.84 6.88
CA ASP A 73 -7.50 -8.26 5.90
C ASP A 73 -8.95 -7.99 6.39
N GLU A 74 -9.15 -7.87 7.70
CA GLU A 74 -10.43 -7.55 8.33
C GLU A 74 -10.33 -6.26 9.18
N PRO A 75 -11.36 -5.39 9.19
CA PRO A 75 -11.38 -4.19 10.01
C PRO A 75 -11.47 -4.54 11.52
N GLY A 76 -10.75 -3.80 12.36
CA GLY A 76 -10.68 -4.02 13.80
C GLY A 76 -9.85 -5.23 14.25
N GLU A 77 -9.10 -5.89 13.37
CA GLU A 77 -8.18 -6.98 13.76
C GLU A 77 -7.02 -6.46 14.64
N THR A 78 -6.68 -7.21 15.67
CA THR A 78 -5.64 -6.90 16.68
C THR A 78 -4.61 -8.02 16.89
N ASP A 79 -4.78 -9.17 16.22
CA ASP A 79 -3.80 -10.26 16.23
C ASP A 79 -2.50 -9.84 15.51
N THR A 80 -1.43 -9.72 16.29
CA THR A 80 -0.11 -9.30 15.80
C THR A 80 0.53 -10.26 14.78
N GLU A 81 0.00 -11.47 14.60
CA GLU A 81 0.46 -12.41 13.57
C GLU A 81 -0.28 -12.25 12.22
N LYS A 82 -1.40 -11.51 12.19
CA LYS A 82 -2.20 -11.24 10.98
C LYS A 82 -2.04 -9.83 10.41
N VAL A 83 -1.37 -8.93 11.11
CA VAL A 83 -1.19 -7.53 10.67
C VAL A 83 0.21 -7.26 10.11
N ILE A 84 0.33 -6.20 9.31
CA ILE A 84 1.62 -5.68 8.83
C ILE A 84 1.81 -4.21 9.20
N ALA A 85 3.07 -3.81 9.40
CA ALA A 85 3.43 -2.42 9.72
C ALA A 85 3.87 -1.64 8.47
N ILE A 86 3.18 -0.54 8.16
CA ILE A 86 3.57 0.39 7.09
C ILE A 86 4.14 1.66 7.71
N GLN A 87 5.38 2.02 7.37
CA GLN A 87 6.01 3.25 7.87
C GLN A 87 5.50 4.49 7.12
N LEU A 88 4.95 5.45 7.87
CA LEU A 88 4.61 6.77 7.32
C LEU A 88 5.87 7.65 7.32
N LYS A 89 6.80 7.38 6.40
CA LYS A 89 8.15 7.98 6.41
C LYS A 89 8.17 9.46 5.99
N THR A 90 7.35 9.86 5.01
CA THR A 90 7.32 11.22 4.47
C THR A 90 6.29 12.08 5.21
N LYS A 91 6.47 13.42 5.19
CA LYS A 91 5.48 14.36 5.76
C LYS A 91 4.09 14.17 5.14
N GLU A 92 4.03 13.88 3.84
CA GLU A 92 2.80 13.63 3.11
C GLU A 92 2.06 12.37 3.59
N LEU A 93 2.77 11.22 3.71
CA LEU A 93 2.17 9.99 4.24
C LEU A 93 1.58 10.19 5.63
N LYS A 94 2.25 10.97 6.49
CA LYS A 94 1.74 11.35 7.81
C LYS A 94 0.48 12.20 7.73
N LEU A 95 0.50 13.25 6.89
CA LEU A 95 -0.61 14.19 6.74
C LEU A 95 -1.84 13.58 6.04
N ASN A 96 -1.68 12.58 5.19
CA ASN A 96 -2.78 11.99 4.41
C ASN A 96 -3.31 10.67 5.00
N VAL A 97 -2.44 9.86 5.61
CA VAL A 97 -2.78 8.50 6.07
C VAL A 97 -2.75 8.35 7.59
N GLY A 98 -1.95 9.16 8.30
CA GLY A 98 -1.72 9.03 9.74
C GLY A 98 -2.97 9.24 10.59
N LEU A 99 -3.22 8.33 11.55
CA LEU A 99 -4.41 8.28 12.39
C LEU A 99 -4.48 9.34 13.51
N VAL A 100 -3.38 10.04 13.83
CA VAL A 100 -3.41 11.21 14.73
C VAL A 100 -3.84 12.44 13.97
N THR A 101 -3.36 12.61 12.74
CA THR A 101 -3.77 13.71 11.87
C THR A 101 -5.19 13.49 11.30
N ASN A 102 -5.54 12.25 10.96
CA ASN A 102 -6.79 11.87 10.31
C ASN A 102 -7.39 10.62 11.00
N PRO A 103 -8.09 10.76 12.13
CA PRO A 103 -8.69 9.62 12.84
C PRO A 103 -9.76 8.89 11.99
N ASP A 104 -10.40 9.59 11.06
CA ASP A 104 -11.43 9.07 10.15
C ASP A 104 -10.89 8.04 9.13
N ASN A 105 -9.56 7.90 9.03
CA ASN A 105 -8.90 6.82 8.27
C ASN A 105 -8.94 5.47 8.99
N TYR A 106 -9.40 5.39 10.24
CA TYR A 106 -9.50 4.13 10.97
C TYR A 106 -10.57 3.22 10.33
N ASN A 107 -10.22 1.95 10.11
CA ASN A 107 -11.02 0.95 9.39
C ASN A 107 -11.44 1.33 7.95
N THR A 108 -10.75 2.28 7.30
CA THR A 108 -10.85 2.44 5.83
C THR A 108 -9.85 1.51 5.12
N CYS A 109 -10.16 1.10 3.90
CA CYS A 109 -9.31 0.20 3.11
C CYS A 109 -8.35 0.98 2.20
N ILE A 110 -7.09 0.57 2.20
CA ILE A 110 -5.99 1.21 1.48
C ILE A 110 -5.08 0.14 0.89
N ARG A 111 -4.49 0.43 -0.28
CA ARG A 111 -3.42 -0.38 -0.86
C ARG A 111 -2.10 0.39 -0.97
N PHE A 112 -0.98 -0.32 -0.77
CA PHE A 112 0.38 0.20 -0.84
C PHE A 112 1.23 -0.62 -1.80
N LEU A 113 2.01 0.07 -2.64
CA LEU A 113 3.04 -0.53 -3.48
C LEU A 113 4.41 -0.39 -2.80
N GLY A 114 5.09 -1.50 -2.54
CA GLY A 114 6.42 -1.45 -1.93
C GLY A 114 7.07 -2.81 -1.69
N ILE A 115 8.30 -2.78 -1.16
CA ILE A 115 9.12 -3.98 -0.95
C ILE A 115 8.94 -4.53 0.48
N LYS A 116 8.59 -5.83 0.57
CA LYS A 116 8.43 -6.57 1.84
C LYS A 116 9.71 -6.56 2.67
N GLN A 117 9.59 -6.19 3.94
CA GLN A 117 10.69 -6.21 4.91
C GLN A 117 10.17 -6.31 6.34
N LYS A 118 11.08 -6.47 7.32
CA LYS A 118 10.71 -6.42 8.74
C LYS A 118 10.64 -4.98 9.24
N TYR A 119 9.54 -4.62 9.91
CA TYR A 119 9.37 -3.33 10.56
C TYR A 119 8.61 -3.51 11.88
N LEU A 120 9.05 -2.80 12.94
CA LEU A 120 8.53 -2.89 14.32
C LEU A 120 8.56 -4.31 14.96
N GLY A 121 9.14 -5.30 14.27
CA GLY A 121 9.22 -6.72 14.66
C GLY A 121 8.40 -7.65 13.74
N ILE A 122 7.38 -7.12 13.08
CA ILE A 122 6.50 -7.86 12.16
C ILE A 122 6.89 -7.62 10.69
N TRP A 123 6.18 -8.25 9.76
CA TRP A 123 6.33 -7.95 8.33
C TRP A 123 5.66 -6.61 7.96
N GLY A 124 6.03 -6.06 6.81
CA GLY A 124 5.43 -4.82 6.30
C GLY A 124 6.36 -4.07 5.34
N MET A 125 6.21 -2.75 5.31
CA MET A 125 6.97 -1.86 4.44
C MET A 125 7.55 -0.69 5.25
N LYS A 126 8.81 -0.35 5.02
CA LYS A 126 9.55 0.66 5.80
C LYS A 126 10.06 1.79 4.91
N ASP A 127 11.22 1.60 4.28
CA ASP A 127 11.88 2.66 3.52
C ASP A 127 11.45 2.73 2.04
N ASN A 128 10.89 1.64 1.50
CA ASN A 128 10.69 1.40 0.06
C ASN A 128 9.19 1.34 -0.31
N ILE A 129 8.43 2.37 0.05
CA ILE A 129 7.05 2.59 -0.40
C ILE A 129 7.10 3.48 -1.65
N GLN A 130 6.43 3.06 -2.72
CA GLN A 130 6.46 3.72 -4.03
C GLN A 130 5.15 4.43 -4.36
N ALA A 131 4.01 3.85 -3.98
CA ALA A 131 2.68 4.43 -4.15
C ALA A 131 1.73 3.97 -3.04
N TYR A 132 0.62 4.68 -2.87
CA TYR A 132 -0.53 4.26 -2.06
C TYR A 132 -1.82 4.76 -2.72
N GLU A 133 -2.90 4.00 -2.59
CA GLU A 133 -4.20 4.34 -3.18
C GLU A 133 -5.33 3.91 -2.23
N TRP A 134 -6.34 4.76 -2.08
CA TRP A 134 -7.55 4.45 -1.31
C TRP A 134 -8.50 3.57 -2.12
N VAL A 135 -8.99 2.50 -1.50
CA VAL A 135 -10.02 1.62 -2.07
C VAL A 135 -11.41 2.27 -1.85
N LYS A 136 -12.36 2.02 -2.75
CA LYS A 136 -13.69 2.66 -2.80
C LYS A 136 -14.82 1.64 -2.88
#